data_AF-A0A7W1DT40-F1
#
_entry.id   AF-A0A7W1DT40-F1
#
_cell.length_a   1.000
_cell.length_b   1.000
_cell.length_c   1.000
_cell.angle_alpha   90.00
_cell.angle_beta   90.00
_cell.angle_gamma   90.00
#
_symmetry.space_group_name_H-M   'P 1'
#
loop_
_entity.id
_entity.type
_entity.pdbx_description
1 polymer ?
#
loop_
_entity_poly.entity_id
_entity_poly.type
_entity_poly.pdbx_seq_one_letter_code
_entity_poly.pdbx_strand_id
1 'polypeptide(L)'
;MPIVLAACAAPGGSSGGPIRQTPDASVPSASDGGGGEDPGGIDHPTGDEAILVVDYTGGMVPVQFMVTNLPSFVMLGDGRVIMQGVQTLEFPGPAYPPLIERTLTESGIQAVLGGVEDTNLFTADLELRGAQSVVADASDTRFQLNAGGQDVTVSVYGLGTLMADMDPPPGMSSAEIDAHRILGQLNDGLMTLDSWLPTDAWESEGWQPYEAEAFRLYVRDVTGEPVEGGDLAPQVRDWPTDDDPAAFGEVETSFADGTRCGVVGGELGVTWLTELGAANQATLWTDDGDRRFSIKARPVLPHEDPACPELIGPG
;
A
#
# COMPACT_ATOMS: atom_id res chain seq x y z
N MET A 1 -59.62 51.85 -24.50
CA MET A 1 -59.92 51.87 -25.96
C MET A 1 -58.62 52.15 -26.70
N PRO A 2 -58.22 51.43 -27.77
CA PRO A 2 -58.89 50.33 -28.47
C PRO A 2 -58.13 48.99 -28.45
N ILE A 3 -58.86 47.95 -28.86
CA ILE A 3 -58.47 46.59 -29.22
C ILE A 3 -58.36 46.53 -30.75
N VAL A 4 -57.32 45.90 -31.30
CA VAL A 4 -57.24 45.28 -32.66
C VAL A 4 -56.09 44.25 -32.55
N LEU A 5 -56.17 42.92 -32.60
CA LEU A 5 -56.95 41.87 -33.28
C LEU A 5 -56.50 41.54 -34.72
N ALA A 6 -55.99 40.31 -34.87
CA ALA A 6 -55.94 39.44 -36.07
C ALA A 6 -54.86 39.70 -37.14
N ALA A 7 -54.39 38.72 -37.92
CA ALA A 7 -54.34 37.25 -37.90
C ALA A 7 -53.69 36.78 -39.23
N CYS A 8 -53.28 35.49 -39.27
CA CYS A 8 -53.17 34.60 -40.45
C CYS A 8 -52.00 34.82 -41.44
N ALA A 9 -51.46 33.82 -42.14
CA ALA A 9 -51.39 32.35 -42.06
C ALA A 9 -50.54 31.91 -43.29
N ALA A 10 -49.86 30.76 -43.18
CA ALA A 10 -49.08 30.07 -44.23
C ALA A 10 -49.97 29.54 -45.39
N PRO A 11 -49.45 28.93 -46.50
CA PRO A 11 -48.78 27.61 -46.55
C PRO A 11 -47.62 27.57 -47.60
N GLY A 12 -46.75 26.57 -47.81
CA GLY A 12 -46.74 25.11 -47.64
C GLY A 12 -46.27 24.47 -48.97
N GLY A 13 -45.42 23.43 -48.95
CA GLY A 13 -45.20 22.58 -50.13
C GLY A 13 -43.76 22.09 -50.35
N SER A 14 -43.61 20.77 -50.51
CA SER A 14 -42.39 19.95 -50.40
C SER A 14 -41.90 19.39 -51.74
N SER A 15 -40.59 19.12 -51.89
CA SER A 15 -39.95 18.17 -52.83
C SER A 15 -38.45 18.11 -52.46
N GLY A 16 -37.79 17.01 -52.10
CA GLY A 16 -37.58 15.75 -52.83
C GLY A 16 -36.13 15.71 -53.36
N GLY A 17 -35.22 14.93 -52.76
CA GLY A 17 -33.74 14.90 -52.94
C GLY A 17 -33.23 14.49 -54.35
N PRO A 18 -31.91 14.24 -54.57
CA PRO A 18 -30.92 13.64 -53.65
C PRO A 18 -29.57 14.40 -53.52
N ILE A 19 -28.83 14.17 -52.44
CA ILE A 19 -27.45 14.69 -52.27
C ILE A 19 -26.45 13.53 -52.26
N ARG A 20 -25.41 13.69 -53.09
CA ARG A 20 -24.26 12.79 -53.24
C ARG A 20 -23.10 13.32 -52.37
N GLN A 21 -22.42 12.38 -51.73
CA GLN A 21 -21.40 12.49 -50.69
C GLN A 21 -20.14 13.30 -51.03
N THR A 22 -19.52 13.89 -49.99
CA THR A 22 -18.07 14.09 -49.84
C THR A 22 -17.65 13.72 -48.41
N PRO A 23 -16.38 13.28 -48.18
CA PRO A 23 -15.98 12.45 -47.03
C PRO A 23 -15.32 13.21 -45.87
N ASP A 24 -15.24 12.47 -44.76
CA ASP A 24 -14.64 12.70 -43.44
C ASP A 24 -13.40 13.61 -43.33
N ALA A 25 -13.39 14.38 -42.24
CA ALA A 25 -12.20 14.59 -41.43
C ALA A 25 -12.60 14.49 -39.94
N SER A 26 -12.06 13.46 -39.30
CA SER A 26 -12.42 12.90 -38.00
C SER A 26 -12.07 13.81 -36.82
N VAL A 27 -13.00 13.91 -35.88
CA VAL A 27 -12.79 14.48 -34.54
C VAL A 27 -12.31 13.35 -33.62
N PRO A 28 -11.31 13.54 -32.74
CA PRO A 28 -10.83 12.48 -31.87
C PRO A 28 -11.92 12.08 -30.88
N SER A 29 -12.21 10.77 -30.84
CA SER A 29 -13.03 10.11 -29.85
C SER A 29 -12.37 10.27 -28.48
N ALA A 30 -13.06 10.93 -27.55
CA ALA A 30 -12.83 10.72 -26.14
C ALA A 30 -13.23 9.28 -25.82
N SER A 31 -12.28 8.50 -25.33
CA SER A 31 -12.53 7.19 -24.76
C SER A 31 -13.12 7.41 -23.37
N ASP A 32 -14.45 7.34 -23.25
CA ASP A 32 -15.11 7.13 -21.96
C ASP A 32 -14.64 5.79 -21.40
N GLY A 33 -13.80 5.85 -20.36
CA GLY A 33 -13.51 4.71 -19.49
C GLY A 33 -14.72 4.46 -18.58
N GLY A 34 -15.76 3.86 -19.13
CA GLY A 34 -16.88 3.35 -18.35
C GLY A 34 -16.45 2.07 -17.62
N GLY A 35 -15.92 2.23 -16.41
CA GLY A 35 -15.94 1.16 -15.42
C GLY A 35 -17.40 0.78 -15.17
N GLY A 36 -17.70 -0.51 -15.17
CA GLY A 36 -19.06 -0.99 -14.96
C GLY A 36 -19.49 -0.69 -13.53
N GLU A 37 -20.21 0.42 -13.34
CA GLU A 37 -21.05 0.64 -12.16
C GLU A 37 -22.09 -0.50 -12.11
N ASP A 38 -21.87 -1.51 -11.27
CA ASP A 38 -22.99 -2.29 -10.75
C ASP A 38 -23.73 -1.36 -9.78
N PRO A 39 -25.00 -0.97 -10.07
CA PRO A 39 -25.70 0.08 -9.31
C PRO A 39 -26.04 -0.27 -7.85
N GLY A 40 -25.44 -1.32 -7.29
CA GLY A 40 -25.56 -1.72 -5.89
C GLY A 40 -24.24 -1.98 -5.15
N GLY A 41 -23.08 -1.79 -5.79
CA GLY A 41 -21.76 -1.92 -5.15
C GLY A 41 -21.34 -0.69 -4.35
N ILE A 42 -20.42 -0.87 -3.41
CA ILE A 42 -19.72 0.20 -2.70
C ILE A 42 -18.69 0.80 -3.67
N ASP A 43 -18.83 2.09 -3.98
CA ASP A 43 -17.91 2.82 -4.86
C ASP A 43 -16.48 2.78 -4.31
N HIS A 44 -15.47 2.62 -5.16
CA HIS A 44 -14.08 2.55 -4.73
C HIS A 44 -13.14 3.06 -5.84
N PRO A 45 -11.93 3.50 -5.49
CA PRO A 45 -10.96 3.95 -6.49
C PRO A 45 -10.56 2.81 -7.45
N THR A 46 -9.94 3.15 -8.57
CA THR A 46 -9.52 2.20 -9.62
C THR A 46 -8.00 2.26 -9.84
N GLY A 47 -7.43 1.21 -10.45
CA GLY A 47 -5.99 1.19 -10.75
C GLY A 47 -5.12 1.04 -9.49
N ASP A 48 -4.01 1.75 -9.43
CA ASP A 48 -3.01 1.67 -8.35
C ASP A 48 -3.40 2.40 -7.05
N GLU A 49 -4.54 3.09 -7.04
CA GLU A 49 -5.03 3.77 -5.84
C GLU A 49 -5.46 2.74 -4.77
N ALA A 50 -5.10 2.99 -3.51
CA ALA A 50 -5.43 2.08 -2.43
C ALA A 50 -6.90 2.20 -2.01
N ILE A 51 -7.59 1.06 -1.87
CA ILE A 51 -8.92 0.96 -1.27
C ILE A 51 -8.80 0.76 0.25
N LEU A 52 -7.96 -0.20 0.67
CA LEU A 52 -7.78 -0.54 2.09
C LEU A 52 -6.31 -0.84 2.37
N VAL A 53 -5.74 -0.13 3.34
CA VAL A 53 -4.38 -0.37 3.83
C VAL A 53 -4.42 -0.65 5.33
N VAL A 54 -3.77 -1.73 5.75
CA VAL A 54 -3.52 -2.03 7.16
C VAL A 54 -2.03 -1.98 7.45
N ASP A 55 -1.61 -1.03 8.28
CA ASP A 55 -0.23 -0.86 8.71
C ASP A 55 -0.08 -0.85 10.24
N TYR A 56 1.17 -0.94 10.68
CA TYR A 56 1.55 -0.78 12.07
C TYR A 56 2.48 0.42 12.20
N THR A 57 2.16 1.32 13.13
CA THR A 57 2.99 2.49 13.44
C THR A 57 3.23 2.65 14.93
N GLY A 58 4.23 3.44 15.28
CA GLY A 58 4.66 3.64 16.66
C GLY A 58 5.27 2.39 17.29
N GLY A 59 5.09 2.23 18.60
CA GLY A 59 5.81 1.24 19.40
C GLY A 59 7.29 1.61 19.60
N MET A 60 7.97 0.83 20.45
CA MET A 60 9.40 1.04 20.73
C MET A 60 10.27 0.23 19.77
N VAL A 61 10.19 0.54 18.47
CA VAL A 61 10.99 -0.12 17.42
C VAL A 61 12.19 0.74 16.99
N PRO A 62 13.33 0.14 16.60
CA PRO A 62 14.47 0.88 16.06
C PRO A 62 14.11 1.65 14.77
N VAL A 63 14.77 2.77 14.50
CA VAL A 63 14.56 3.56 13.27
C VAL A 63 14.75 2.75 12.00
N GLN A 64 15.69 1.80 12.01
CA GLN A 64 15.93 0.86 10.92
C GLN A 64 14.69 0.02 10.62
N PHE A 65 13.92 -0.36 11.65
CA PHE A 65 12.69 -1.12 11.46
C PHE A 65 11.60 -0.24 10.84
N MET A 66 11.47 1.02 11.32
CA MET A 66 10.46 1.96 10.82
C MET A 66 10.56 2.19 9.32
N VAL A 67 11.78 2.33 8.79
CA VAL A 67 11.99 2.62 7.35
C VAL A 67 11.78 1.46 6.41
N THR A 68 11.82 0.23 6.93
CA THR A 68 11.62 -1.00 6.15
C THR A 68 10.26 -1.63 6.43
N ASN A 69 9.48 -1.07 7.36
CA ASN A 69 8.17 -1.61 7.69
C ASN A 69 7.24 -1.44 6.47
N LEU A 70 6.53 -2.51 6.15
CA LEU A 70 5.54 -2.56 5.08
C LEU A 70 4.17 -2.74 5.71
N PRO A 71 3.10 -2.18 5.11
CA PRO A 71 1.75 -2.56 5.48
C PRO A 71 1.60 -4.08 5.47
N SER A 72 0.85 -4.63 6.43
CA SER A 72 0.54 -6.05 6.45
C SER A 72 -0.50 -6.43 5.39
N PHE A 73 -1.32 -5.47 4.98
CA PHE A 73 -2.37 -5.64 3.99
C PHE A 73 -2.50 -4.38 3.14
N VAL A 74 -2.61 -4.58 1.83
CA VAL A 74 -2.97 -3.53 0.87
C VAL A 74 -3.93 -4.14 -0.13
N MET A 75 -5.06 -3.49 -0.36
CA MET A 75 -5.98 -3.79 -1.46
C MET A 75 -6.09 -2.55 -2.35
N LEU A 76 -5.81 -2.72 -3.64
CA LEU A 76 -5.79 -1.67 -4.65
C LEU A 76 -7.08 -1.65 -5.49
N GLY A 77 -7.29 -0.53 -6.19
CA GLY A 77 -8.45 -0.27 -7.05
C GLY A 77 -8.59 -1.21 -8.24
N ASP A 78 -7.50 -1.84 -8.69
CA ASP A 78 -7.48 -2.88 -9.71
C ASP A 78 -7.70 -4.30 -9.16
N GLY A 79 -7.99 -4.42 -7.86
CA GLY A 79 -8.24 -5.68 -7.18
C GLY A 79 -6.98 -6.39 -6.69
N ARG A 80 -5.77 -5.90 -6.95
CA ARG A 80 -4.56 -6.50 -6.37
C ARG A 80 -4.58 -6.37 -4.85
N VAL A 81 -4.39 -7.50 -4.19
CA VAL A 81 -4.12 -7.60 -2.77
C VAL A 81 -2.65 -7.96 -2.58
N ILE A 82 -1.91 -7.14 -1.84
CA ILE A 82 -0.50 -7.35 -1.54
C ILE A 82 -0.34 -7.54 -0.03
N MET A 83 0.34 -8.61 0.37
CA MET A 83 0.61 -8.95 1.76
C MET A 83 2.05 -9.43 1.96
N GLN A 84 2.51 -9.46 3.20
CA GLN A 84 3.78 -10.11 3.53
C GLN A 84 3.64 -11.63 3.38
N GLY A 85 4.59 -12.23 2.67
CA GLY A 85 4.69 -13.68 2.49
C GLY A 85 5.31 -14.37 3.70
N VAL A 86 5.37 -15.70 3.63
CA VAL A 86 6.00 -16.51 4.69
C VAL A 86 7.48 -16.19 4.82
N GLN A 87 7.92 -15.91 6.04
CA GLN A 87 9.34 -15.79 6.36
C GLN A 87 9.91 -17.15 6.78
N THR A 88 11.04 -17.53 6.20
CA THR A 88 11.79 -18.74 6.59
C THR A 88 12.66 -18.43 7.81
N LEU A 89 13.01 -19.44 8.61
CA LEU A 89 13.94 -19.31 9.75
C LEU A 89 15.42 -19.21 9.29
N GLU A 90 15.66 -18.66 8.12
CA GLU A 90 17.00 -18.47 7.56
C GLU A 90 17.69 -17.27 8.22
N PHE A 91 18.95 -17.44 8.60
CA PHE A 91 19.74 -16.36 9.18
C PHE A 91 21.13 -16.27 8.50
N PRO A 92 21.49 -15.10 7.93
CA PRO A 92 20.69 -13.88 7.79
C PRO A 92 19.49 -14.05 6.84
N GLY A 93 18.37 -13.37 7.12
CA GLY A 93 17.16 -13.45 6.28
C GLY A 93 17.29 -12.69 4.94
N PRO A 94 16.27 -12.74 4.07
CA PRO A 94 16.27 -12.06 2.77
C PRO A 94 16.49 -10.55 2.87
N ALA A 95 17.12 -9.94 1.85
CA ALA A 95 17.48 -8.51 1.85
C ALA A 95 16.28 -7.55 1.99
N TYR A 96 15.09 -7.99 1.61
CA TYR A 96 13.82 -7.30 1.83
C TYR A 96 12.73 -8.33 2.21
N PRO A 97 11.64 -7.91 2.90
CA PRO A 97 10.57 -8.82 3.26
C PRO A 97 9.93 -9.46 2.02
N PRO A 98 9.69 -10.79 2.00
CA PRO A 98 8.99 -11.41 0.90
C PRO A 98 7.55 -10.87 0.84
N LEU A 99 7.12 -10.44 -0.34
CA LEU A 99 5.76 -9.99 -0.59
C LEU A 99 5.07 -10.97 -1.54
N ILE A 100 3.77 -11.14 -1.34
CA ILE A 100 2.90 -11.94 -2.19
C ILE A 100 1.75 -11.08 -2.68
N GLU A 101 1.28 -11.37 -3.89
CA GLU A 101 0.08 -10.74 -4.44
C GLU A 101 -0.92 -11.76 -4.97
N ARG A 102 -2.18 -11.32 -5.03
CA ARG A 102 -3.25 -11.99 -5.77
C ARG A 102 -4.34 -10.98 -6.11
N THR A 103 -5.02 -11.19 -7.22
CA THR A 103 -6.05 -10.26 -7.71
C THR A 103 -7.45 -10.76 -7.39
N LEU A 104 -8.23 -9.92 -6.71
CA LEU A 104 -9.66 -10.11 -6.47
C LEU A 104 -10.46 -9.81 -7.74
N THR A 105 -11.57 -10.53 -7.92
CA THR A 105 -12.62 -10.07 -8.82
C THR A 105 -13.34 -8.88 -8.20
N GLU A 106 -14.10 -8.12 -8.99
CA GLU A 106 -14.99 -7.06 -8.47
C GLU A 106 -15.89 -7.57 -7.34
N SER A 107 -16.52 -8.74 -7.51
CA SER A 107 -17.32 -9.35 -6.45
C SER A 107 -16.52 -9.68 -5.18
N GLY A 108 -15.22 -9.98 -5.32
CA GLY A 108 -14.30 -10.18 -4.20
C GLY A 108 -14.01 -8.88 -3.46
N ILE A 109 -13.74 -7.78 -4.19
CA ILE A 109 -13.56 -6.45 -3.61
C ILE A 109 -14.81 -6.05 -2.82
N GLN A 110 -16.00 -6.19 -3.42
CA GLN A 110 -17.27 -5.86 -2.78
C GLN A 110 -17.55 -6.72 -1.54
N ALA A 111 -17.12 -7.99 -1.52
CA ALA A 111 -17.25 -8.84 -0.35
C ALA A 111 -16.36 -8.35 0.83
N VAL A 112 -15.13 -7.90 0.54
CA VAL A 112 -14.25 -7.30 1.55
C VAL A 112 -14.83 -5.99 2.06
N LEU A 113 -15.26 -5.10 1.16
CA LEU A 113 -15.86 -3.82 1.51
C LEU A 113 -17.14 -3.97 2.32
N GLY A 114 -18.01 -4.92 1.97
CA GLY A 114 -19.20 -5.26 2.76
C GLY A 114 -18.83 -5.73 4.17
N GLY A 115 -17.77 -6.53 4.29
CA GLY A 115 -17.23 -6.93 5.59
C GLY A 115 -16.68 -5.78 6.44
N VAL A 116 -16.08 -4.77 5.80
CA VAL A 116 -15.66 -3.53 6.46
C VAL A 116 -16.86 -2.69 6.88
N GLU A 117 -17.85 -2.50 6.00
CA GLU A 117 -19.09 -1.77 6.27
C GLU A 117 -19.89 -2.39 7.43
N ASP A 118 -19.98 -3.72 7.48
CA ASP A 118 -20.66 -4.48 8.53
C ASP A 118 -20.09 -4.21 9.94
N THR A 119 -18.85 -3.74 10.05
CA THR A 119 -18.28 -3.32 11.35
C THR A 119 -18.94 -2.06 11.89
N ASN A 120 -19.45 -1.19 11.01
CA ASN A 120 -19.95 0.15 11.32
C ASN A 120 -18.93 1.04 12.07
N LEU A 121 -17.63 0.74 11.95
CA LEU A 121 -16.54 1.49 12.60
C LEU A 121 -15.81 2.46 11.67
N PHE A 122 -16.08 2.41 10.37
CA PHE A 122 -15.42 3.21 9.33
C PHE A 122 -16.31 4.36 8.81
N THR A 123 -17.12 4.95 9.68
CA THR A 123 -18.01 6.08 9.33
C THR A 123 -17.38 7.45 9.55
N ALA A 124 -16.24 7.49 10.24
CA ALA A 124 -15.39 8.65 10.50
C ALA A 124 -14.04 8.14 11.02
N ASP A 125 -13.05 9.04 11.09
CA ASP A 125 -11.80 8.75 11.79
C ASP A 125 -12.07 8.31 13.24
N LEU A 126 -11.34 7.28 13.68
CA LEU A 126 -11.51 6.69 15.00
C LEU A 126 -10.15 6.37 15.61
N GLU A 127 -9.90 6.85 16.82
CA GLU A 127 -8.73 6.47 17.61
C GLU A 127 -9.14 5.73 18.89
N LEU A 128 -8.63 4.52 19.05
CA LEU A 128 -8.84 3.67 20.22
C LEU A 128 -7.51 3.55 20.99
N ARG A 129 -7.43 4.20 22.16
CA ARG A 129 -6.19 4.35 22.94
C ARG A 129 -6.25 3.73 24.33
N GLY A 130 -7.39 3.20 24.76
CA GLY A 130 -7.61 2.73 26.13
C GLY A 130 -6.64 1.62 26.57
N ALA A 131 -6.13 0.83 25.62
CA ALA A 131 -5.19 -0.26 25.91
C ALA A 131 -3.81 0.27 26.40
N GLN A 132 -3.49 1.54 26.15
CA GLN A 132 -2.28 2.21 26.65
C GLN A 132 -2.17 2.20 28.18
N SER A 133 -3.30 2.07 28.88
CA SER A 133 -3.33 2.02 30.35
C SER A 133 -2.71 0.74 30.93
N VAL A 134 -2.59 -0.33 30.12
CA VAL A 134 -2.09 -1.64 30.56
C VAL A 134 -0.98 -2.18 29.66
N VAL A 135 -0.82 -1.66 28.44
CA VAL A 135 0.28 -1.99 27.53
C VAL A 135 1.02 -0.69 27.20
N ALA A 136 2.33 -0.61 27.48
CA ALA A 136 3.09 0.63 27.33
C ALA A 136 3.81 0.76 25.97
N ASP A 137 4.08 -0.35 25.29
CA ASP A 137 5.00 -0.39 24.14
C ASP A 137 4.39 -1.04 22.89
N ALA A 138 3.07 -1.19 22.84
CA ALA A 138 2.41 -1.70 21.64
C ALA A 138 2.42 -0.67 20.51
N SER A 139 2.37 -1.17 19.28
CA SER A 139 2.11 -0.37 18.09
C SER A 139 0.62 -0.04 17.97
N ASP A 140 0.32 1.01 17.21
CA ASP A 140 -1.00 1.23 16.65
C ASP A 140 -1.16 0.35 15.40
N THR A 141 -2.27 -0.36 15.29
CA THR A 141 -2.73 -0.92 14.01
C THR A 141 -3.64 0.11 13.36
N ARG A 142 -3.33 0.54 12.13
CA ARG A 142 -4.12 1.53 11.41
C ARG A 142 -4.75 0.92 10.17
N PHE A 143 -6.05 1.13 10.05
CA PHE A 143 -6.83 0.80 8.87
C PHE A 143 -7.15 2.11 8.15
N GLN A 144 -6.69 2.25 6.91
CA GLN A 144 -7.00 3.39 6.05
C GLN A 144 -7.94 2.90 4.95
N LEU A 145 -9.15 3.45 4.89
CA LEU A 145 -10.19 3.06 3.93
C LEU A 145 -10.51 4.23 3.00
N ASN A 146 -10.44 3.98 1.70
CA ASN A 146 -10.93 4.86 0.65
C ASN A 146 -11.99 4.09 -0.16
N ALA A 147 -13.27 4.23 0.22
CA ALA A 147 -14.42 3.59 -0.42
C ALA A 147 -15.73 4.22 0.05
N GLY A 148 -16.81 4.09 -0.72
CA GLY A 148 -18.14 4.58 -0.39
C GLY A 148 -18.20 6.11 -0.21
N GLY A 149 -17.32 6.84 -0.88
CA GLY A 149 -17.11 8.27 -0.67
C GLY A 149 -16.58 8.63 0.72
N GLN A 150 -16.03 7.66 1.45
CA GLN A 150 -15.30 7.84 2.71
C GLN A 150 -13.80 7.76 2.44
N ASP A 151 -13.05 8.61 3.13
CA ASP A 151 -11.60 8.53 3.29
C ASP A 151 -11.36 8.63 4.80
N VAL A 152 -11.18 7.48 5.46
CA VAL A 152 -11.21 7.37 6.92
C VAL A 152 -10.05 6.53 7.44
N THR A 153 -9.52 6.94 8.58
CA THR A 153 -8.48 6.21 9.31
C THR A 153 -9.00 5.75 10.67
N VAL A 154 -8.96 4.44 10.89
CA VAL A 154 -9.22 3.82 12.20
C VAL A 154 -7.89 3.34 12.79
N SER A 155 -7.48 3.92 13.91
CA SER A 155 -6.23 3.57 14.61
C SER A 155 -6.53 2.90 15.95
N VAL A 156 -5.96 1.72 16.17
CA VAL A 156 -6.16 0.92 17.39
C VAL A 156 -4.83 0.63 18.06
N TYR A 157 -4.61 1.20 19.23
CA TYR A 157 -3.43 0.91 20.04
C TYR A 157 -3.52 -0.51 20.63
N GLY A 158 -2.53 -1.35 20.38
CA GLY A 158 -2.50 -2.70 20.97
C GLY A 158 -3.63 -3.62 20.48
N LEU A 159 -3.96 -3.57 19.18
CA LEU A 159 -4.89 -4.55 18.62
C LEU A 159 -4.42 -5.98 18.90
N GLY A 160 -5.33 -6.84 19.36
CA GLY A 160 -5.02 -8.23 19.71
C GLY A 160 -4.37 -8.42 21.09
N THR A 161 -4.00 -7.36 21.81
CA THR A 161 -3.41 -7.50 23.17
C THR A 161 -4.47 -7.68 24.26
N LEU A 162 -5.74 -7.38 23.96
CA LEU A 162 -6.85 -7.61 24.86
C LEU A 162 -7.29 -9.08 24.77
N MET A 163 -6.78 -9.91 25.67
CA MET A 163 -7.19 -11.32 25.74
C MET A 163 -8.57 -11.46 26.36
N ALA A 164 -9.35 -12.46 25.91
CA ALA A 164 -10.74 -12.66 26.33
C ALA A 164 -10.91 -12.95 27.83
N ASP A 165 -9.85 -13.41 28.50
CA ASP A 165 -9.80 -13.73 29.93
C ASP A 165 -9.19 -12.62 30.79
N MET A 166 -8.79 -11.49 30.19
CA MET A 166 -8.30 -10.33 30.92
C MET A 166 -9.44 -9.45 31.41
N ASP A 167 -9.28 -8.91 32.62
CA ASP A 167 -10.13 -7.82 33.08
C ASP A 167 -9.97 -6.60 32.15
N PRO A 168 -11.06 -5.88 31.84
CA PRO A 168 -10.99 -4.67 31.03
C PRO A 168 -9.92 -3.68 31.54
N PRO A 169 -9.12 -3.08 30.64
CA PRO A 169 -8.17 -2.04 31.02
C PRO A 169 -8.87 -0.92 31.79
N PRO A 170 -8.28 -0.40 32.90
CA PRO A 170 -8.88 0.67 33.67
C PRO A 170 -9.18 1.90 32.81
N GLY A 171 -10.43 2.35 32.82
CA GLY A 171 -10.86 3.53 32.06
C GLY A 171 -11.25 3.26 30.60
N MET A 172 -11.11 2.03 30.10
CA MET A 172 -11.62 1.66 28.78
C MET A 172 -13.13 1.47 28.81
N SER A 173 -13.83 2.02 27.81
CA SER A 173 -15.29 1.87 27.69
C SER A 173 -15.67 0.50 27.12
N SER A 174 -16.89 0.02 27.40
CA SER A 174 -17.38 -1.24 26.79
C SER A 174 -17.42 -1.17 25.27
N ALA A 175 -17.77 0.00 24.70
CA ALA A 175 -17.79 0.22 23.27
C ALA A 175 -16.40 0.08 22.64
N GLU A 176 -15.36 0.56 23.32
CA GLU A 176 -13.98 0.43 22.85
C GLU A 176 -13.47 -1.01 22.94
N ILE A 177 -13.84 -1.75 23.99
CA ILE A 177 -13.54 -3.19 24.10
C ILE A 177 -14.20 -3.96 22.95
N ASP A 178 -15.46 -3.61 22.64
CA ASP A 178 -16.19 -4.22 21.54
C ASP A 178 -15.56 -3.90 20.19
N ALA A 179 -15.14 -2.65 19.98
CA ALA A 179 -14.44 -2.22 18.78
C ALA A 179 -13.09 -2.95 18.59
N HIS A 180 -12.30 -3.15 19.66
CA HIS A 180 -11.07 -3.95 19.58
C HIS A 180 -11.33 -5.38 19.09
N ARG A 181 -12.42 -6.00 19.57
CA ARG A 181 -12.79 -7.36 19.16
C ARG A 181 -13.22 -7.42 17.70
N ILE A 182 -14.07 -6.47 17.27
CA ILE A 182 -14.56 -6.39 15.89
C ILE A 182 -13.41 -6.13 14.92
N LEU A 183 -12.54 -5.17 15.24
CA LEU A 183 -11.37 -4.84 14.39
C LEU A 183 -10.32 -5.95 14.42
N GLY A 184 -10.19 -6.68 15.53
CA GLY A 184 -9.33 -7.86 15.59
C GLY A 184 -9.82 -8.97 14.66
N GLN A 185 -11.14 -9.23 14.66
CA GLN A 185 -11.75 -10.20 13.75
C GLN A 185 -11.64 -9.78 12.28
N LEU A 186 -11.83 -8.49 11.98
CA LEU A 186 -11.61 -7.94 10.64
C LEU A 186 -10.16 -8.15 10.20
N ASN A 187 -9.19 -7.80 11.05
CA ASN A 187 -7.77 -7.99 10.77
C ASN A 187 -7.43 -9.47 10.52
N ASP A 188 -7.92 -10.39 11.37
CA ASP A 188 -7.72 -11.82 11.20
C ASP A 188 -8.31 -12.32 9.86
N GLY A 189 -9.50 -11.82 9.49
CA GLY A 189 -10.13 -12.10 8.20
C GLY A 189 -9.27 -11.63 7.01
N LEU A 190 -8.76 -10.39 7.07
CA LEU A 190 -7.87 -9.82 6.05
C LEU A 190 -6.56 -10.61 5.92
N MET A 191 -6.00 -11.11 7.03
CA MET A 191 -4.81 -11.96 7.00
C MET A 191 -5.09 -13.40 6.54
N THR A 192 -6.36 -13.82 6.48
CA THR A 192 -6.78 -15.18 6.13
C THR A 192 -7.85 -15.19 5.04
N LEU A 193 -7.71 -14.31 4.03
CA LEU A 193 -8.70 -14.12 2.97
C LEU A 193 -9.15 -15.40 2.27
N ASP A 194 -8.28 -16.39 2.07
CA ASP A 194 -8.67 -17.69 1.47
C ASP A 194 -9.71 -18.46 2.29
N SER A 195 -9.79 -18.21 3.60
CA SER A 195 -10.81 -18.77 4.49
C SER A 195 -12.04 -17.86 4.61
N TRP A 196 -11.86 -16.56 4.40
CA TRP A 196 -12.93 -15.57 4.53
C TRP A 196 -13.77 -15.46 3.24
N LEU A 197 -13.12 -15.47 2.08
CA LEU A 197 -13.74 -15.29 0.77
C LEU A 197 -13.97 -16.62 0.06
N PRO A 198 -15.01 -16.72 -0.78
CA PRO A 198 -15.21 -17.89 -1.62
C PRO A 198 -14.15 -17.97 -2.73
N THR A 199 -13.94 -19.15 -3.31
CA THR A 199 -12.87 -19.39 -4.29
C THR A 199 -13.04 -18.59 -5.59
N ASP A 200 -14.27 -18.21 -5.94
CA ASP A 200 -14.60 -17.40 -7.13
C ASP A 200 -14.45 -15.88 -6.90
N ALA A 201 -14.05 -15.46 -5.69
CA ALA A 201 -13.68 -14.07 -5.40
C ALA A 201 -12.34 -13.65 -6.02
N TRP A 202 -11.63 -14.55 -6.71
CA TRP A 202 -10.27 -14.35 -7.20
C TRP A 202 -10.17 -14.52 -8.71
N GLU A 203 -9.37 -13.70 -9.38
CA GLU A 203 -9.12 -13.82 -10.82
C GLU A 203 -8.15 -14.96 -11.15
N SER A 204 -7.28 -15.30 -10.20
CA SER A 204 -6.23 -16.31 -10.36
C SER A 204 -6.20 -17.30 -9.21
N GLU A 205 -5.64 -18.49 -9.48
CA GLU A 205 -5.43 -19.51 -8.45
C GLU A 205 -4.14 -19.23 -7.66
N GLY A 206 -4.30 -19.13 -6.34
CA GLY A 206 -3.19 -19.03 -5.39
C GLY A 206 -2.43 -17.70 -5.42
N TRP A 207 -1.65 -17.50 -4.36
CA TRP A 207 -0.77 -16.35 -4.20
C TRP A 207 0.49 -16.51 -5.04
N GLN A 208 0.95 -15.42 -5.65
CA GLN A 208 2.21 -15.35 -6.39
C GLN A 208 3.19 -14.40 -5.69
N PRO A 209 4.51 -14.53 -5.91
CA PRO A 209 5.46 -13.53 -5.46
C PRO A 209 5.13 -12.16 -6.08
N TYR A 210 5.15 -11.10 -5.27
CA TYR A 210 5.04 -9.74 -5.77
C TYR A 210 6.40 -9.28 -6.31
N GLU A 211 6.43 -8.82 -7.56
CA GLU A 211 7.61 -8.27 -8.22
C GLU A 211 7.60 -6.74 -8.12
N ALA A 212 8.37 -6.19 -7.18
CA ALA A 212 8.43 -4.75 -6.97
C ALA A 212 9.13 -4.04 -8.14
N GLU A 213 8.49 -3.01 -8.69
CA GLU A 213 9.05 -2.19 -9.77
C GLU A 213 10.02 -1.11 -9.27
N ALA A 214 9.95 -0.78 -7.99
CA ALA A 214 10.77 0.24 -7.36
C ALA A 214 11.11 -0.11 -5.91
N PHE A 215 12.25 0.42 -5.46
CA PHE A 215 12.74 0.28 -4.09
C PHE A 215 13.17 1.62 -3.52
N ARG A 216 12.84 1.85 -2.25
CA ARG A 216 13.55 2.80 -1.37
C ARG A 216 14.76 2.08 -0.80
N LEU A 217 15.95 2.62 -1.03
CA LEU A 217 17.20 2.07 -0.52
C LEU A 217 17.79 3.03 0.52
N TYR A 218 18.16 2.48 1.67
CA TYR A 218 18.88 3.18 2.72
C TYR A 218 20.32 2.65 2.74
N VAL A 219 21.24 3.47 2.28
CA VAL A 219 22.63 3.12 2.02
C VAL A 219 23.51 3.76 3.09
N ARG A 220 24.31 2.95 3.79
CA ARG A 220 25.28 3.42 4.78
C ARG A 220 26.68 2.97 4.43
N ASP A 221 27.63 3.90 4.45
CA ASP A 221 29.05 3.59 4.41
C ASP A 221 29.48 2.94 5.73
N VAL A 222 29.97 1.71 5.66
CA VAL A 222 30.47 0.91 6.79
C VAL A 222 31.96 0.60 6.63
N THR A 223 32.66 1.42 5.85
CA THR A 223 34.10 1.31 5.65
C THR A 223 34.84 1.50 6.97
N GLY A 224 35.78 0.61 7.27
CA GLY A 224 36.54 0.63 8.52
C GLY A 224 35.79 0.10 9.75
N GLU A 225 34.48 -0.15 9.68
CA GLU A 225 33.74 -0.80 10.75
C GLU A 225 34.09 -2.31 10.82
N PRO A 226 34.08 -2.92 12.02
CA PRO A 226 34.15 -4.37 12.12
C PRO A 226 33.01 -5.01 11.31
N VAL A 227 33.30 -6.11 10.62
CA VAL A 227 32.25 -6.91 10.01
C VAL A 227 31.43 -7.54 11.13
N GLU A 228 30.17 -7.11 11.26
CA GLU A 228 29.20 -7.75 12.15
C GLU A 228 28.63 -9.01 11.49
N GLY A 229 28.42 -10.08 12.26
CA GLY A 229 28.00 -11.39 11.70
C GLY A 229 28.35 -12.60 12.57
N GLY A 230 29.13 -12.41 13.65
CA GLY A 230 29.61 -13.52 14.47
C GLY A 230 30.51 -14.45 13.66
N ASP A 231 30.27 -15.77 13.75
CA ASP A 231 31.02 -16.78 12.99
C ASP A 231 30.61 -16.87 11.51
N LEU A 232 29.54 -16.18 11.09
CA LEU A 232 29.09 -16.17 9.70
C LEU A 232 29.74 -15.01 8.95
N ALA A 233 30.56 -15.33 7.96
CA ALA A 233 31.07 -14.32 7.04
C ALA A 233 29.92 -13.73 6.23
N PRO A 234 29.81 -12.39 6.11
CA PRO A 234 28.79 -11.77 5.29
C PRO A 234 29.01 -12.12 3.81
N GLN A 235 27.92 -12.12 3.06
CA GLN A 235 28.01 -12.08 1.61
C GLN A 235 28.60 -10.73 1.19
N VAL A 236 29.53 -10.74 0.24
CA VAL A 236 30.04 -9.52 -0.40
C VAL A 236 29.58 -9.54 -1.85
N ARG A 237 29.00 -8.43 -2.32
CA ARG A 237 28.54 -8.25 -3.70
C ARG A 237 29.09 -6.93 -4.25
N ASP A 238 29.28 -6.90 -5.55
CA ASP A 238 29.65 -5.67 -6.25
C ASP A 238 28.45 -4.73 -6.28
N TRP A 239 28.71 -3.43 -6.17
CA TRP A 239 27.71 -2.39 -6.32
C TRP A 239 27.15 -2.46 -7.75
N PRO A 240 25.82 -2.49 -7.93
CA PRO A 240 25.23 -2.94 -9.19
C PRO A 240 25.17 -1.88 -10.29
N THR A 241 25.66 -0.67 -10.03
CA THR A 241 25.63 0.47 -10.96
C THR A 241 27.00 1.13 -11.07
N ASP A 242 27.23 1.91 -12.12
CA ASP A 242 28.48 2.67 -12.28
C ASP A 242 28.57 3.92 -11.37
N ASP A 243 27.48 4.31 -10.71
CA ASP A 243 27.44 5.48 -9.82
C ASP A 243 28.16 5.24 -8.49
N ASP A 244 28.73 6.31 -7.90
CA ASP A 244 29.40 6.25 -6.59
C ASP A 244 28.38 5.99 -5.46
N PRO A 245 28.46 4.86 -4.73
CA PRO A 245 27.52 4.54 -3.66
C PRO A 245 27.50 5.60 -2.54
N ALA A 246 28.63 6.28 -2.31
CA ALA A 246 28.71 7.33 -1.28
C ALA A 246 27.92 8.60 -1.65
N ALA A 247 27.60 8.77 -2.94
CA ALA A 247 26.78 9.87 -3.45
C ALA A 247 25.31 9.47 -3.64
N PHE A 248 24.92 8.23 -3.30
CA PHE A 248 23.56 7.74 -3.50
C PHE A 248 22.53 8.57 -2.74
N GLY A 249 21.48 9.04 -3.41
CA GLY A 249 20.34 9.70 -2.78
C GLY A 249 20.71 10.93 -1.92
N GLU A 250 19.87 11.22 -0.92
CA GLU A 250 20.02 12.32 0.03
C GLU A 250 20.31 11.81 1.44
N VAL A 251 20.89 12.65 2.30
CA VAL A 251 21.18 12.25 3.69
C VAL A 251 19.88 12.06 4.47
N GLU A 252 19.67 10.88 5.04
CA GLU A 252 18.55 10.60 5.93
C GLU A 252 18.93 11.02 7.36
N THR A 253 18.40 12.17 7.78
CA THR A 253 18.80 12.79 9.06
C THR A 253 18.39 11.97 10.29
N SER A 254 17.42 11.06 10.16
CA SER A 254 16.87 10.29 11.28
C SER A 254 17.81 9.21 11.83
N PHE A 255 18.83 8.79 11.06
CA PHE A 255 19.75 7.72 11.49
C PHE A 255 20.98 8.23 12.23
N ALA A 256 21.31 9.52 12.10
CA ALA A 256 22.49 10.17 12.69
C ALA A 256 23.85 9.48 12.41
N ASP A 257 23.92 8.55 11.46
CA ASP A 257 25.09 7.73 11.13
C ASP A 257 25.57 7.89 9.68
N GLY A 258 25.05 8.89 8.97
CA GLY A 258 25.38 9.15 7.57
C GLY A 258 24.62 8.30 6.57
N THR A 259 23.63 7.52 7.00
CA THR A 259 22.70 6.81 6.09
C THR A 259 22.10 7.78 5.08
N ARG A 260 22.04 7.35 3.83
CA ARG A 260 21.44 8.08 2.72
C ARG A 260 20.24 7.32 2.18
N CYS A 261 19.18 8.02 1.81
CA CYS A 261 18.00 7.42 1.20
C CYS A 261 17.86 7.87 -0.26
N GLY A 262 17.51 6.92 -1.13
CA GLY A 262 17.16 7.19 -2.52
C GLY A 262 16.16 6.16 -3.04
N VAL A 263 15.46 6.53 -4.11
CA VAL A 263 14.50 5.63 -4.78
C VAL A 263 15.06 5.20 -6.13
N VAL A 264 14.96 3.91 -6.39
CA VAL A 264 15.31 3.30 -7.67
C VAL A 264 14.05 2.69 -8.28
N GLY A 265 13.82 2.92 -9.57
CA GLY A 265 12.67 2.41 -10.30
C GLY A 265 12.97 2.24 -11.79
N GLY A 266 12.00 1.75 -12.56
CA GLY A 266 12.19 1.46 -13.99
C GLY A 266 13.29 0.42 -14.20
N GLU A 267 14.16 0.61 -15.20
CA GLU A 267 15.26 -0.32 -15.50
C GLU A 267 16.17 -0.55 -14.27
N LEU A 268 16.44 0.51 -13.50
CA LEU A 268 17.27 0.40 -12.30
C LEU A 268 16.55 -0.37 -11.18
N GLY A 269 15.23 -0.24 -11.08
CA GLY A 269 14.40 -1.05 -10.18
C GLY A 269 14.51 -2.55 -10.48
N VAL A 270 14.47 -2.93 -11.76
CA VAL A 270 14.65 -4.33 -12.21
C VAL A 270 16.04 -4.86 -11.89
N THR A 271 17.08 -4.04 -12.07
CA THR A 271 18.45 -4.38 -11.65
C THR A 271 18.51 -4.65 -10.14
N TRP A 272 17.96 -3.74 -9.33
CA TRP A 272 17.96 -3.90 -7.87
C TRP A 272 17.08 -5.07 -7.40
N LEU A 273 15.95 -5.36 -8.04
CA LEU A 273 15.15 -6.55 -7.74
C LEU A 273 15.99 -7.83 -7.88
N THR A 274 16.73 -7.95 -8.99
CA THR A 274 17.60 -9.10 -9.26
C THR A 274 18.71 -9.22 -8.23
N GLU A 275 19.36 -8.09 -7.93
CA GLU A 275 20.51 -8.03 -7.02
C GLU A 275 20.12 -8.27 -5.57
N LEU A 276 19.01 -7.70 -5.11
CA LEU A 276 18.45 -7.92 -3.77
C LEU A 276 17.89 -9.33 -3.61
N GLY A 277 17.30 -9.90 -4.66
CA GLY A 277 16.83 -11.30 -4.67
C GLY A 277 17.96 -12.31 -4.49
N ALA A 278 19.20 -11.93 -4.83
CA ALA A 278 20.41 -12.74 -4.62
C ALA A 278 21.20 -12.32 -3.36
N ALA A 279 20.66 -11.42 -2.55
CA ALA A 279 21.27 -10.87 -1.34
C ALA A 279 20.47 -11.22 -0.07
N ASN A 280 21.09 -10.98 1.08
CA ASN A 280 20.47 -11.13 2.40
C ASN A 280 20.71 -9.88 3.26
N GLN A 281 20.10 -9.82 4.44
CA GLN A 281 20.16 -8.64 5.34
C GLN A 281 21.56 -8.26 5.82
N ALA A 282 22.53 -9.17 5.71
CA ALA A 282 23.92 -8.97 6.09
C ALA A 282 24.86 -8.76 4.89
N THR A 283 24.31 -8.64 3.68
CA THR A 283 25.11 -8.43 2.48
C THR A 283 25.82 -7.07 2.53
N LEU A 284 27.13 -7.10 2.27
CA LEU A 284 27.96 -5.92 2.09
C LEU A 284 28.18 -5.67 0.60
N TRP A 285 28.03 -4.41 0.19
CA TRP A 285 28.20 -3.98 -1.19
C TRP A 285 29.52 -3.21 -1.35
N THR A 286 30.23 -3.40 -2.46
CA THR A 286 31.54 -2.78 -2.71
C THR A 286 31.66 -2.23 -4.14
N ASP A 287 32.38 -1.13 -4.35
CA ASP A 287 32.52 -0.44 -5.64
C ASP A 287 33.95 -0.56 -6.21
N ASP A 288 34.45 -1.79 -6.35
CA ASP A 288 35.80 -2.11 -6.86
C ASP A 288 36.98 -1.69 -5.94
N GLY A 289 36.81 -1.69 -4.61
CA GLY A 289 37.88 -1.32 -3.68
C GLY A 289 37.70 -1.73 -2.21
N ASP A 290 38.27 -0.94 -1.29
CA ASP A 290 38.22 -1.16 0.16
C ASP A 290 36.93 -0.64 0.82
N ARG A 291 36.07 0.06 0.08
CA ARG A 291 34.82 0.62 0.59
C ARG A 291 33.74 -0.45 0.68
N ARG A 292 32.93 -0.36 1.73
CA ARG A 292 31.84 -1.29 2.01
C ARG A 292 30.60 -0.52 2.41
N PHE A 293 29.47 -0.95 1.88
CA PHE A 293 28.17 -0.34 2.11
C PHE A 293 27.18 -1.38 2.62
N SER A 294 26.35 -0.99 3.59
CA SER A 294 25.17 -1.75 3.99
C SER A 294 23.94 -1.11 3.38
N ILE A 295 23.01 -1.95 2.93
CA ILE A 295 21.75 -1.51 2.33
C ILE A 295 20.59 -2.09 3.11
N LYS A 296 19.63 -1.24 3.49
CA LYS A 296 18.27 -1.65 3.83
C LYS A 296 17.38 -1.33 2.65
N ALA A 297 16.71 -2.34 2.11
CA ALA A 297 15.84 -2.19 0.97
C ALA A 297 14.37 -2.34 1.39
N ARG A 298 13.52 -1.46 0.85
CA ARG A 298 12.08 -1.54 1.01
C ARG A 298 11.41 -1.41 -0.36
N PRO A 299 10.64 -2.42 -0.81
CA PRO A 299 9.75 -2.27 -1.95
C PRO A 299 8.86 -1.03 -1.81
N VAL A 300 8.67 -0.30 -2.90
CA VAL A 300 7.63 0.73 -3.01
C VAL A 300 6.37 0.04 -3.53
N LEU A 301 5.27 0.16 -2.80
CA LEU A 301 3.99 -0.40 -3.21
C LEU A 301 3.29 0.55 -4.20
N PRO A 302 2.39 0.08 -5.08
CA PRO A 302 1.88 0.88 -6.20
C PRO A 302 1.19 2.20 -5.78
N HIS A 303 0.49 2.19 -4.65
CA HIS A 303 -0.20 3.37 -4.11
C HIS A 303 0.72 4.37 -3.39
N GLU A 304 1.99 4.02 -3.16
CA GLU A 304 2.91 4.85 -2.39
C GLU A 304 3.65 5.85 -3.27
N ASP A 305 3.91 7.04 -2.74
CA ASP A 305 4.78 8.02 -3.38
C ASP A 305 6.23 7.48 -3.45
N PRO A 306 6.87 7.38 -4.63
CA PRO A 306 8.24 6.90 -4.78
C PRO A 306 9.29 7.95 -4.33
N ALA A 307 9.18 8.42 -3.09
CA ALA A 307 10.09 9.35 -2.44
C ALA A 307 10.63 8.78 -1.11
N CYS A 308 11.71 9.37 -0.60
CA CYS A 308 12.21 9.11 0.74
C CYS A 308 11.39 9.92 1.76
N PRO A 309 10.64 9.28 2.66
CA PRO A 309 9.80 10.01 3.60
C PRO A 309 10.63 10.66 4.71
N GLU A 310 10.18 11.80 5.21
CA GLU A 310 10.69 12.35 6.46
C GLU A 310 10.18 11.48 7.62
N LEU A 311 11.08 10.80 8.33
CA LEU A 311 10.71 9.80 9.35
C LEU A 311 10.33 10.44 10.69
N ILE A 312 10.63 11.72 10.87
CA ILE A 312 10.33 12.50 12.08
C ILE A 312 9.76 13.86 11.63
N GLY A 313 8.50 13.89 11.22
CA GLY A 313 7.73 15.13 11.00
C GLY A 313 7.00 15.57 12.28
N PRO A 314 6.55 16.85 12.39
CA PRO A 314 5.79 17.30 13.56
C PRO A 314 4.43 16.58 13.56
N GLY A 315 4.21 15.73 14.55
CA GLY A 315 2.89 15.16 14.84
C GLY A 315 1.86 16.22 15.22
#